data_AF-A0A645ASD9-F1
#
_entry.id   AF-A0A645ASD9-F1
#
_cell.length_a   1.000
_cell.length_b   1.000
_cell.length_c   1.000
_cell.angle_alpha   90.00
_cell.angle_beta   90.00
_cell.angle_gamma   90.00
#
_symmetry.space_group_name_H-M   'P 1'
#
loop_
_entity.id
_entity.type
_entity.pdbx_description
1 polymer ?
#
loop_
_entity_poly.entity_id
_entity_poly.type
_entity_poly.pdbx_seq_one_letter_code
_entity_poly.pdbx_strand_id
1 'polypeptide(L)'
;MNNPVVHDLFAEHGKTLNFVGVIITNENVYLADKERSSNWSAKLAEYLGVDGVIVSEEGFGNPDTDLIMNCKKIENKGIKTVLITDEYAGRDGTSQSLADADVRANAVVTGGNANEVIELPPMDKIIGHVEVADVIAGGFDGSLHADGSITAELQVITGATNEMGFNKLSAR
;
A
#
# COMPACT_ATOMS: atom_id res chain seq x y z
N MET A 1 17.92 -1.06 -3.75
CA MET A 1 16.45 -0.90 -3.66
C MET A 1 15.87 -1.96 -4.57
N ASN A 2 15.15 -2.94 -4.01
CA ASN A 2 14.57 -4.07 -4.75
C ASN A 2 13.08 -3.77 -4.97
N ASN A 3 12.75 -2.96 -5.96
CA ASN A 3 11.37 -2.61 -6.29
C ASN A 3 10.93 -3.45 -7.50
N PRO A 4 10.06 -4.46 -7.32
CA PRO A 4 9.67 -5.39 -8.38
C PRO A 4 8.97 -4.70 -9.55
N VAL A 5 8.13 -3.69 -9.29
CA VAL A 5 7.50 -2.89 -10.36
C VAL A 5 8.54 -2.22 -11.24
N VAL A 6 9.57 -1.61 -10.65
CA VAL A 6 10.66 -1.00 -11.42
C VAL A 6 11.44 -2.05 -12.21
N HIS A 7 11.69 -3.23 -11.63
CA HIS A 7 12.36 -4.33 -12.34
C HIS A 7 11.55 -4.81 -13.55
N ASP A 8 10.23 -4.98 -13.39
CA ASP A 8 9.34 -5.43 -14.46
C ASP A 8 9.19 -4.35 -15.55
N LEU A 9 9.10 -3.07 -15.17
CA LEU A 9 9.09 -1.95 -16.12
C LEU A 9 10.40 -1.88 -16.93
N PHE A 10 11.56 -2.13 -16.33
CA PHE A 10 12.81 -2.24 -17.06
C PHE A 10 12.86 -3.47 -17.96
N ALA A 11 12.29 -4.60 -17.53
CA ALA A 11 12.23 -5.81 -18.34
C ALA A 11 11.38 -5.61 -19.60
N GLU A 12 10.32 -4.80 -19.53
CA GLU A 12 9.42 -4.48 -20.63
C GLU A 12 9.82 -3.23 -21.44
N HIS A 13 10.81 -2.47 -20.98
CA HIS A 13 11.30 -1.28 -21.67
C HIS A 13 11.80 -1.60 -23.10
N GLY A 14 11.32 -0.83 -24.08
CA GLY A 14 11.62 -1.00 -25.49
C GLY A 14 10.94 -2.20 -26.15
N LYS A 15 10.07 -2.92 -25.41
CA LYS A 15 9.27 -4.04 -25.92
C LYS A 15 7.81 -3.62 -26.05
N THR A 16 7.07 -3.69 -24.93
CA THR A 16 5.65 -3.38 -24.86
C THR A 16 5.38 -1.95 -24.38
N LEU A 17 6.36 -1.35 -23.69
CA LEU A 17 6.31 0.01 -23.20
C LEU A 17 7.70 0.68 -23.23
N ASN A 18 7.73 2.01 -23.07
CA ASN A 18 8.96 2.75 -22.81
C ASN A 18 8.95 3.25 -21.38
N PHE A 19 9.71 2.59 -20.50
CA PHE A 19 9.93 3.09 -19.15
C PHE A 19 10.77 4.38 -19.19
N VAL A 20 10.15 5.52 -18.86
CA VAL A 20 10.76 6.86 -18.96
C VAL A 20 11.53 7.24 -17.70
N GLY A 21 11.05 6.85 -16.51
CA GLY A 21 11.73 7.14 -15.25
C GLY A 21 10.83 6.95 -14.03
N VAL A 22 11.38 7.33 -12.87
CA VAL A 22 10.70 7.28 -11.57
C VAL A 22 10.51 8.69 -11.04
N ILE A 23 9.28 9.01 -10.62
CA ILE A 23 8.97 10.22 -9.87
C ILE A 23 8.92 9.84 -8.39
N ILE A 24 9.87 10.33 -7.60
CA ILE A 24 9.90 10.12 -6.15
C ILE A 24 9.13 11.26 -5.49
N THR A 25 8.18 10.92 -4.63
CA THR A 25 7.41 11.87 -3.82
C THR A 25 7.50 11.47 -2.35
N ASN A 26 7.33 12.45 -1.46
CA ASN A 26 7.27 12.21 -0.03
C ASN A 26 5.81 12.06 0.41
N GLU A 27 5.54 11.09 1.28
CA GLU A 27 4.28 10.97 2.01
C GLU A 27 4.37 11.83 3.25
N ASN A 28 3.72 12.98 3.19
CA ASN A 28 3.75 13.94 4.29
C ASN A 28 2.53 13.73 5.18
N VAL A 29 2.64 14.11 6.45
CA VAL A 29 1.51 14.06 7.39
C VAL A 29 0.55 15.23 7.16
N TYR A 30 1.06 16.41 6.80
CA TYR A 30 0.25 17.60 6.64
C TYR A 30 -0.33 17.71 5.23
N LEU A 31 -1.65 17.99 5.15
CA LEU A 31 -2.38 18.11 3.89
C LEU A 31 -1.74 19.10 2.89
N ALA A 32 -1.27 20.26 3.36
CA ALA A 32 -0.63 21.25 2.50
C ALA A 32 0.67 20.72 1.82
N ASP A 33 1.38 19.83 2.48
CA ASP A 33 2.59 19.22 1.95
C ASP A 33 2.27 18.07 0.99
N LYS A 34 1.20 17.30 1.25
CA LYS A 34 0.63 16.34 0.29
C LYS A 34 0.19 17.04 -1.00
N GLU A 35 -0.50 18.18 -0.87
CA GLU A 35 -0.93 18.99 -2.00
C GLU A 35 0.25 19.49 -2.83
N ARG A 36 1.28 20.00 -2.17
CA ARG A 36 2.50 20.46 -2.83
C ARG A 36 3.22 19.33 -3.55
N SER A 37 3.41 18.19 -2.90
CA SER A 37 4.16 17.06 -3.45
C SER A 37 3.44 16.46 -4.66
N SER A 38 2.14 16.18 -4.53
CA SER A 38 1.32 15.69 -5.65
C SER A 38 1.17 16.68 -6.80
N ASN A 39 1.17 17.99 -6.55
CA ASN A 39 1.22 19.00 -7.63
C ASN A 39 2.52 18.89 -8.45
N TRP A 40 3.65 18.65 -7.79
CA TRP A 40 4.93 18.46 -8.46
C TRP A 40 4.99 17.14 -9.22
N SER A 41 4.49 16.04 -8.63
CA SER A 41 4.39 14.75 -9.31
C SER A 41 3.58 14.84 -10.60
N ALA A 42 2.40 15.47 -10.54
CA ALA A 42 1.55 15.66 -11.71
C ALA A 42 2.20 16.56 -12.79
N LYS A 43 2.92 17.62 -12.37
CA LYS A 43 3.66 18.49 -13.29
C LYS A 43 4.83 17.76 -13.96
N LEU A 44 5.56 16.93 -13.22
CA LEU A 44 6.68 16.14 -13.76
C LEU A 44 6.18 15.08 -14.74
N ALA A 45 5.09 14.37 -14.43
CA ALA A 45 4.51 13.39 -15.33
C ALA A 45 4.11 14.02 -16.68
N GLU A 46 3.45 15.18 -16.65
CA GLU A 46 3.10 15.94 -17.87
C GLU A 46 4.32 16.45 -18.61
N TYR A 47 5.33 16.96 -17.90
CA TYR A 47 6.58 17.42 -18.52
C TYR A 47 7.33 16.29 -19.24
N LEU A 48 7.32 15.08 -18.67
CA LEU A 48 7.91 13.90 -19.28
C LEU A 48 7.10 13.37 -20.48
N GLY A 49 5.85 13.81 -20.63
CA GLY A 49 4.99 13.40 -21.74
C GLY A 49 4.66 11.91 -21.73
N VAL A 50 4.52 11.30 -20.55
CA VAL A 50 4.19 9.87 -20.41
C VAL A 50 2.71 9.61 -20.67
N ASP A 51 2.40 8.45 -21.25
CA ASP A 51 1.02 8.01 -21.48
C ASP A 51 0.35 7.48 -20.19
N GLY A 52 1.15 6.97 -19.25
CA GLY A 52 0.65 6.44 -17.99
C GLY A 52 1.68 6.40 -16.87
N VAL A 53 1.19 6.27 -15.64
CA VAL A 53 1.95 6.24 -14.39
C VAL A 53 1.43 5.11 -13.50
N ILE A 54 2.34 4.35 -12.92
CA ILE A 54 2.03 3.44 -11.81
C ILE A 54 2.35 4.19 -10.52
N VAL A 55 1.38 4.31 -9.62
CA VAL A 55 1.53 4.97 -8.32
C VAL A 55 1.50 3.89 -7.25
N SER A 56 2.57 3.82 -6.47
CA SER A 56 2.68 2.99 -5.26
C SER A 56 2.95 3.88 -4.06
N GLU A 57 2.49 3.46 -2.89
CA GLU A 57 2.71 4.11 -1.60
C GLU A 57 3.38 3.16 -0.59
N GLU A 58 3.73 3.67 0.59
CA GLU A 58 4.13 2.84 1.73
C GLU A 58 3.27 3.15 2.95
N GLY A 59 2.68 2.10 3.54
CA GLY A 59 1.81 2.23 4.68
C GLY A 59 0.37 2.59 4.27
N PHE A 60 -0.44 2.97 5.27
CA PHE A 60 -1.89 3.00 5.12
C PHE A 60 -2.56 4.15 5.89
N GLY A 61 -3.79 4.46 5.51
CA GLY A 61 -4.64 5.48 6.11
C GLY A 61 -4.24 6.90 5.71
N ASN A 62 -3.14 7.41 6.27
CA ASN A 62 -2.66 8.76 5.88
C ASN A 62 -2.05 8.77 4.47
N PRO A 63 -1.17 7.81 4.09
CA PRO A 63 -0.67 7.68 2.72
C PRO A 63 -1.78 7.56 1.67
N ASP A 64 -2.92 6.92 1.95
CA ASP A 64 -4.01 6.76 0.99
C ASP A 64 -4.45 8.11 0.37
N THR A 65 -4.38 9.20 1.15
CA THR A 65 -4.64 10.55 0.65
C THR A 65 -3.60 11.01 -0.38
N ASP A 66 -2.31 10.71 -0.19
CA ASP A 66 -1.26 10.96 -1.19
C ASP A 66 -1.50 10.11 -2.45
N LEU A 67 -1.82 8.82 -2.30
CA LEU A 67 -2.12 7.91 -3.42
C LEU A 67 -3.26 8.46 -4.29
N ILE A 68 -4.41 8.75 -3.68
CA ILE A 68 -5.60 9.26 -4.37
C ILE A 68 -5.36 10.67 -4.94
N MET A 69 -4.64 11.54 -4.23
CA MET A 69 -4.35 12.88 -4.72
C MET A 69 -3.40 12.88 -5.92
N ASN A 70 -2.39 12.01 -5.94
CA ASN A 70 -1.54 11.81 -7.11
C ASN A 70 -2.36 11.28 -8.29
N CYS A 71 -3.17 10.23 -8.09
CA CYS A 71 -4.09 9.68 -9.09
C CYS A 71 -4.94 10.78 -9.74
N LYS A 72 -5.69 11.51 -8.91
CA LYS A 72 -6.62 12.56 -9.33
C LYS A 72 -5.94 13.65 -10.14
N LYS A 73 -4.79 14.14 -9.68
CA LYS A 73 -4.07 15.25 -10.34
C LYS A 73 -3.42 14.81 -11.64
N ILE A 74 -2.91 13.59 -11.72
CA ILE A 74 -2.30 13.03 -12.93
C ILE A 74 -3.38 12.71 -13.98
N GLU A 75 -4.49 12.05 -13.61
CA GLU A 75 -5.62 11.78 -14.52
C GLU A 75 -6.27 13.07 -15.03
N ASN A 76 -6.33 14.13 -14.24
CA ASN A 76 -6.81 15.45 -14.70
C ASN A 76 -5.93 16.09 -15.77
N LYS A 77 -4.70 15.59 -15.99
CA LYS A 77 -3.82 15.99 -17.09
C LYS A 77 -3.92 15.07 -18.31
N GLY A 78 -4.85 14.11 -18.29
CA GLY A 78 -5.06 13.15 -19.37
C GLY A 78 -4.07 11.97 -19.37
N ILE A 79 -3.30 11.79 -18.30
CA ILE A 79 -2.33 10.70 -18.15
C ILE A 79 -2.97 9.58 -17.35
N LYS A 80 -2.88 8.33 -17.83
CA LYS A 80 -3.51 7.18 -17.17
C LYS A 80 -2.78 6.77 -15.90
N THR A 81 -3.53 6.38 -14.87
CA THR A 81 -2.95 5.90 -13.62
C THR A 81 -3.38 4.49 -13.27
N VAL A 82 -2.44 3.70 -12.77
CA VAL A 82 -2.70 2.44 -12.06
C VAL A 82 -2.16 2.60 -10.65
N LEU A 83 -2.97 2.26 -9.65
CA LEU A 83 -2.60 2.35 -8.25
C LEU A 83 -2.22 0.96 -7.73
N ILE A 84 -1.23 0.90 -6.86
CA ILE A 84 -0.89 -0.30 -6.10
C ILE A 84 -0.84 0.08 -4.62
N THR A 85 -1.64 -0.60 -3.80
CA THR A 85 -1.79 -0.35 -2.37
C THR A 85 -2.24 -1.64 -1.67
N ASP A 86 -2.34 -1.66 -0.35
CA ASP A 86 -3.05 -2.68 0.40
C ASP A 86 -4.44 -2.17 0.85
N GLU A 87 -5.18 -3.02 1.55
CA GLU A 87 -6.55 -2.68 1.96
C GLU A 87 -6.73 -2.89 3.46
N TYR A 88 -7.43 -1.96 4.10
CA TYR A 88 -7.88 -2.06 5.48
C TYR A 88 -9.40 -2.19 5.50
N ALA A 89 -9.89 -3.26 4.88
CA ALA A 89 -11.30 -3.51 4.60
C ALA A 89 -12.05 -4.21 5.75
N GLY A 90 -11.49 -4.22 6.96
CA GLY A 90 -12.05 -4.93 8.12
C GLY A 90 -11.92 -6.45 8.01
N ARG A 91 -12.19 -7.15 9.11
CA ARG A 91 -11.93 -8.59 9.24
C ARG A 91 -12.71 -9.48 8.28
N ASP A 92 -13.87 -9.01 7.84
CA ASP A 92 -14.74 -9.68 6.87
C ASP A 92 -14.58 -9.13 5.44
N GLY A 93 -13.70 -8.14 5.24
CA GLY A 93 -13.44 -7.50 3.94
C GLY A 93 -14.59 -6.61 3.44
N THR A 94 -15.53 -6.22 4.29
CA THR A 94 -16.72 -5.45 3.88
C THR A 94 -16.65 -3.95 4.19
N SER A 95 -15.65 -3.52 4.95
CA SER A 95 -15.44 -2.11 5.27
C SER A 95 -14.86 -1.37 4.07
N GLN A 96 -14.92 -0.04 4.12
CA GLN A 96 -14.26 0.79 3.12
C GLN A 96 -12.75 0.52 3.16
N SER A 97 -12.17 0.05 2.04
CA SER A 97 -10.79 -0.41 1.98
C SER A 97 -9.73 0.67 2.24
N LEU A 98 -9.96 1.89 1.73
CA LEU A 98 -9.02 3.02 1.80
C LEU A 98 -9.66 4.21 2.51
N ALA A 99 -8.86 5.00 3.21
CA ALA A 99 -9.31 6.19 3.92
C ALA A 99 -9.76 7.33 2.99
N ASP A 100 -9.22 7.39 1.77
CA ASP A 100 -9.61 8.33 0.72
C ASP A 100 -10.01 7.59 -0.57
N ALA A 101 -10.84 8.21 -1.41
CA ALA A 101 -11.29 7.66 -2.68
C ALA A 101 -11.69 8.73 -3.70
N ASP A 102 -11.41 8.50 -4.97
CA ASP A 102 -11.91 9.30 -6.09
C ASP A 102 -12.33 8.38 -7.23
N VAL A 103 -13.39 8.75 -7.96
CA VAL A 103 -13.90 7.97 -9.11
C VAL A 103 -12.87 7.77 -10.23
N ARG A 104 -11.80 8.58 -10.26
CA ARG A 104 -10.66 8.42 -11.18
C ARG A 104 -9.76 7.23 -10.82
N ALA A 105 -9.72 6.83 -9.56
CA ALA A 105 -8.98 5.66 -9.09
C ALA A 105 -9.74 4.36 -9.46
N ASN A 106 -9.89 4.11 -10.76
CA ASN A 106 -10.67 2.99 -11.29
C ASN A 106 -9.81 1.79 -11.74
N ALA A 107 -8.48 1.89 -11.59
CA ALA A 107 -7.52 0.83 -11.83
C ALA A 107 -6.61 0.69 -10.61
N VAL A 108 -6.96 -0.23 -9.71
CA VAL A 108 -6.27 -0.45 -8.44
C VAL A 108 -5.89 -1.92 -8.32
N VAL A 109 -4.64 -2.18 -7.95
CA VAL A 109 -4.11 -3.50 -7.62
C VAL A 109 -3.87 -3.54 -6.12
N THR A 110 -4.49 -4.52 -5.45
CA THR A 110 -4.38 -4.69 -4.00
C THR A 110 -3.29 -5.71 -3.64
N GLY A 111 -2.49 -5.39 -2.63
CA GLY A 111 -1.55 -6.31 -1.97
C GLY A 111 -2.23 -7.29 -1.01
N GLY A 112 -3.51 -7.07 -0.69
CA GLY A 112 -4.34 -7.89 0.20
C GLY A 112 -4.98 -7.09 1.34
N ASN A 113 -5.91 -7.72 2.05
CA ASN A 113 -6.57 -7.12 3.22
C ASN A 113 -5.73 -7.32 4.49
N ALA A 114 -5.23 -6.24 5.06
CA ALA A 114 -4.39 -6.24 6.25
C ALA A 114 -5.17 -6.54 7.54
N ASN A 115 -6.51 -6.45 7.50
CA ASN A 115 -7.38 -6.78 8.63
C ASN A 115 -7.79 -8.26 8.69
N GLU A 116 -7.35 -9.12 7.75
CA GLU A 116 -7.66 -10.55 7.81
C GLU A 116 -7.14 -11.16 9.12
N VAL A 117 -7.98 -11.91 9.83
CA VAL A 117 -7.60 -12.51 11.11
C VAL A 117 -6.76 -13.76 10.86
N ILE A 118 -5.61 -13.83 11.52
CA ILE A 118 -4.69 -14.95 11.48
C ILE A 118 -4.47 -15.54 12.87
N GLU A 119 -4.03 -16.79 12.88
CA GLU A 119 -3.61 -17.53 14.08
C GLU A 119 -2.11 -17.83 13.97
N LEU A 120 -1.33 -17.32 14.92
CA LEU A 120 0.08 -17.65 15.07
C LEU A 120 0.22 -18.70 16.18
N PRO A 121 0.90 -19.83 15.91
CA PRO A 121 1.11 -20.85 16.94
C PRO A 121 2.02 -20.31 18.06
N PRO A 122 2.10 -20.99 19.22
CA PRO A 122 3.08 -20.65 20.25
C PRO A 122 4.50 -20.68 19.69
N MET A 123 5.29 -19.64 19.98
CA MET A 123 6.66 -19.51 19.48
C MET A 123 7.65 -20.23 20.40
N ASP A 124 8.57 -21.01 19.82
CA ASP A 124 9.66 -21.68 20.57
C ASP A 124 10.60 -20.69 21.29
N LYS A 125 10.69 -19.47 20.76
CA LYS A 125 11.57 -18.41 21.26
C LYS A 125 10.88 -17.06 21.19
N ILE A 126 10.83 -16.38 22.34
CA ILE A 126 10.27 -15.03 22.47
C ILE A 126 11.42 -14.04 22.66
N ILE A 127 11.35 -12.92 21.94
CA ILE A 127 12.28 -11.79 22.07
C ILE A 127 11.45 -10.54 22.35
N GLY A 128 11.63 -9.94 23.53
CA GLY A 128 10.85 -8.77 23.97
C GLY A 128 9.69 -9.14 24.89
N HIS A 129 8.65 -8.31 24.89
CA HIS A 129 7.46 -8.43 25.75
C HIS A 129 6.30 -9.00 24.95
N VAL A 130 5.84 -10.21 25.30
CA VAL A 130 4.80 -10.92 24.54
C VAL A 130 3.41 -10.31 24.73
N GLU A 131 3.19 -9.68 25.88
CA GLU A 131 1.92 -9.04 26.27
C GLU A 131 1.56 -7.85 25.36
N VAL A 132 2.55 -7.34 24.62
CA VAL A 132 2.37 -6.26 23.65
C VAL A 132 1.49 -6.72 22.46
N ALA A 133 1.35 -8.05 22.25
CA ALA A 133 0.44 -8.61 21.25
C ALA A 133 -1.03 -8.19 21.45
N ASP A 134 -1.46 -7.87 22.68
CA ASP A 134 -2.83 -7.44 22.97
C ASP A 134 -3.10 -5.97 22.61
N VAL A 135 -2.07 -5.18 22.32
CA VAL A 135 -2.18 -3.71 22.17
C VAL A 135 -1.51 -3.13 20.94
N ILE A 136 -0.71 -3.91 20.21
CA ILE A 136 -0.14 -3.47 18.93
C ILE A 136 -1.22 -3.23 17.88
N ALA A 137 -0.89 -2.46 16.84
CA ALA A 137 -1.73 -2.36 15.66
C ALA A 137 -1.98 -3.77 15.08
N GLY A 138 -3.26 -4.12 14.89
CA GLY A 138 -3.72 -5.46 14.51
C GLY A 138 -3.97 -6.43 15.67
N GLY A 139 -3.41 -6.15 16.85
CA GLY A 139 -3.73 -6.84 18.09
C GLY A 139 -4.97 -6.25 18.78
N PHE A 140 -5.51 -6.99 19.73
CA PHE A 140 -6.64 -6.57 20.55
C PHE A 140 -6.62 -7.32 21.90
N ASP A 141 -7.43 -6.86 22.86
CA ASP A 141 -7.57 -7.52 24.16
C ASP A 141 -7.94 -9.00 23.97
N GLY A 142 -7.07 -9.90 24.45
CA GLY A 142 -7.19 -11.34 24.27
C GLY A 142 -6.59 -11.89 22.98
N SER A 143 -5.75 -11.13 22.29
CA SER A 143 -4.92 -11.63 21.18
C SER A 143 -3.94 -12.68 21.67
N LEU A 144 -3.29 -12.51 22.82
CA LEU A 144 -2.38 -13.48 23.41
C LEU A 144 -3.13 -14.53 24.26
N HIS A 145 -3.07 -15.78 23.83
CA HIS A 145 -3.69 -16.89 24.54
C HIS A 145 -2.83 -17.43 25.69
N ALA A 146 -3.47 -18.12 26.63
CA ALA A 146 -2.79 -18.74 27.77
C ALA A 146 -1.79 -19.85 27.37
N ASP A 147 -1.96 -20.45 26.18
CA ASP A 147 -1.04 -21.44 25.61
C ASP A 147 0.12 -20.80 24.82
N GLY A 148 0.13 -19.46 24.71
CA GLY A 148 1.15 -18.68 23.99
C GLY A 148 0.88 -18.48 22.49
N SER A 149 -0.23 -19.00 21.96
CA SER A 149 -0.67 -18.67 20.60
C SER A 149 -1.22 -17.24 20.51
N ILE A 150 -1.26 -16.67 19.30
CA ILE A 150 -1.73 -15.30 19.08
C ILE A 150 -2.79 -15.26 17.98
N THR A 151 -3.97 -14.75 18.30
CA THR A 151 -5.00 -14.37 17.30
C THR A 151 -4.93 -12.87 17.07
N ALA A 152 -4.65 -12.45 15.85
CA ALA A 152 -4.55 -11.03 15.51
C ALA A 152 -4.86 -10.78 14.03
N GLU A 153 -4.99 -9.52 13.64
CA GLU A 153 -5.08 -9.14 12.23
C GLU A 153 -3.70 -9.23 11.55
N LEU A 154 -3.69 -9.56 10.26
CA LEU A 154 -2.49 -9.83 9.47
C LEU A 154 -1.43 -8.71 9.56
N GLN A 155 -1.86 -7.46 9.71
CA GLN A 155 -0.98 -6.29 9.87
C GLN A 155 0.04 -6.40 11.02
N VAL A 156 -0.15 -7.29 12.00
CA VAL A 156 0.88 -7.57 13.04
C VAL A 156 2.18 -8.11 12.44
N ILE A 157 2.11 -8.71 11.25
CA ILE A 157 3.27 -9.14 10.47
C ILE A 157 3.63 -8.00 9.50
N THR A 158 4.65 -7.23 9.86
CA THR A 158 5.12 -6.11 9.02
C THR A 158 5.44 -6.57 7.60
N GLY A 159 4.82 -5.91 6.62
CA GLY A 159 4.99 -6.21 5.19
C GLY A 159 4.19 -7.40 4.67
N ALA A 160 3.29 -8.00 5.46
CA ALA A 160 2.48 -9.13 5.01
C ALA A 160 1.52 -8.79 3.87
N THR A 161 1.12 -7.52 3.75
CA THR A 161 0.30 -6.99 2.65
C THR A 161 1.07 -6.02 1.76
N ASN A 162 2.41 -6.05 1.79
CA ASN A 162 3.24 -5.06 1.10
C ASN A 162 2.76 -4.77 -0.33
N GLU A 163 2.56 -3.49 -0.59
CA GLU A 163 1.98 -2.85 -1.76
C GLU A 163 2.84 -3.10 -3.00
N MET A 164 4.13 -3.40 -2.84
CA MET A 164 4.98 -3.81 -3.96
C MET A 164 4.85 -5.29 -4.32
N GLY A 165 3.98 -6.05 -3.65
CA GLY A 165 3.73 -7.47 -3.93
C GLY A 165 4.79 -8.42 -3.35
N PHE A 166 5.58 -7.98 -2.37
CA PHE A 166 6.52 -8.86 -1.66
C PHE A 166 5.81 -9.68 -0.57
N ASN A 167 4.76 -10.40 -0.95
CA ASN A 167 3.97 -11.21 -0.04
C ASN A 167 3.54 -12.55 -0.67
N LYS A 168 2.82 -13.38 0.08
CA LYS A 168 2.34 -14.70 -0.36
C LYS A 168 0.84 -14.72 -0.69
N LEU A 169 0.17 -13.56 -0.64
CA LEU A 169 -1.24 -13.44 -0.95
C LEU A 169 -1.42 -13.49 -2.46
N SER A 170 -2.51 -14.11 -2.90
CA SER A 170 -2.92 -14.10 -4.31
C SER A 170 -4.45 -14.05 -4.40
N ALA A 171 -4.95 -13.45 -5.46
CA ALA A 171 -6.35 -13.63 -5.84
C ALA A 171 -6.63 -15.12 -6.13
N ARG A 172 -7.86 -15.57 -5.85
CA ARG A 172 -8.34 -16.92 -6.20
C ARG A 172 -8.94 -16.97 -7.60
#